data_AF-A0A928GEU3-F1
#
_entry.id   AF-A0A928GEU3-F1
#
_cell.length_a   1.000
_cell.length_b   1.000
_cell.length_c   1.000
_cell.angle_alpha   90.00
_cell.angle_beta   90.00
_cell.angle_gamma   90.00
#
_symmetry.space_group_name_H-M   'P 1'
#
loop_
_entity.id
_entity.type
_entity.pdbx_description
1 polymer ?
#
loop_
_entity_poly.entity_id
_entity_poly.type
_entity_poly.pdbx_seq_one_letter_code
_entity_poly.pdbx_strand_id
1 'polypeptide(L)'
;MKSKITLLMMALVMMSCSKDGNVPDYGIDYSYGRHLTHDKIVLGQRLENPYKTANVTKALQSLYPTKADRVEVSATDLYVRFLPSGKDQCDLLEEMGLELIDHPLDYDIAVEGDWYHDPQVPEDDVTWQYAVVPVGFEFPEGIEHELIDECYIINSSASVKSDGIDWAAVEEEAYRITGNADRYAQVQTRASGKKVVPSGRITIVDQQANGGKPFGVAGVKVSCNSFVKFDSAYTDRDGYYTMSKSFGANLRYRLVFQNTRGFAIGVNLILVPASVSTLGKSAPSGVNMTVTSSSDERLWRRCVVNNAAYDYYSRCAKEDLDLTLPPSDLRIWIFNGLESSSAVMLHHNAFLSNSLISSYLGKYAVIIKHLLPDITLGTKGRTDYASIYSAVCHELAHASHFSKVGTGYWNSYIEYILKSYILTGGSTYGDGSGENAGLCEVGEMWAYYIQARMYKDRYGGSLPTFGTSYWFYPQIYHYLDSRGMKPSQFLSVMNADVVSKQALKQRLIETYPARRTIIEQVFSRY
;
A
#
# COMPACT_ATOMS: atom_id res chain seq x y z
N MET A 1 -3.99 13.05 -19.73
CA MET A 1 -3.65 11.68 -19.24
C MET A 1 -4.89 10.78 -19.09
N LYS A 2 -6.03 11.35 -18.70
CA LYS A 2 -7.32 10.68 -18.43
C LYS A 2 -7.81 9.63 -19.45
N SER A 3 -7.82 9.94 -20.75
CA SER A 3 -8.23 8.98 -21.80
C SER A 3 -7.33 7.74 -21.86
N LYS A 4 -6.03 7.91 -21.57
CA LYS A 4 -5.06 6.81 -21.54
C LYS A 4 -5.23 5.91 -20.33
N ILE A 5 -5.48 6.50 -19.16
CA ILE A 5 -5.78 5.76 -17.93
C ILE A 5 -7.11 5.00 -18.06
N THR A 6 -8.13 5.60 -18.67
CA THR A 6 -9.42 4.93 -18.88
C THR A 6 -9.30 3.67 -19.73
N LEU A 7 -8.51 3.71 -20.81
CA LEU A 7 -8.27 2.53 -21.65
C LEU A 7 -7.35 1.50 -20.96
N LEU A 8 -6.35 1.94 -20.19
CA LEU A 8 -5.54 1.06 -19.36
C LEU A 8 -6.42 0.32 -18.34
N MET A 9 -7.38 1.01 -17.72
CA MET A 9 -8.35 0.41 -16.81
C MET A 9 -9.26 -0.60 -17.52
N MET A 10 -9.71 -0.31 -18.74
CA MET A 10 -10.41 -1.31 -19.56
C MET A 10 -9.53 -2.53 -19.84
N ALA A 11 -8.24 -2.33 -20.14
CA ALA A 11 -7.30 -3.43 -20.32
C ALA A 11 -7.13 -4.27 -19.05
N LEU A 12 -6.97 -3.63 -17.89
CA LEU A 12 -6.88 -4.31 -16.59
C LEU A 12 -8.14 -5.14 -16.28
N VAL A 13 -9.33 -4.62 -16.61
CA VAL A 13 -10.59 -5.37 -16.46
C VAL A 13 -10.62 -6.60 -17.36
N MET A 14 -10.15 -6.50 -18.61
CA MET A 14 -10.10 -7.64 -19.53
C MET A 14 -9.09 -8.72 -19.11
N MET A 15 -8.08 -8.38 -18.31
CA MET A 15 -7.03 -9.29 -17.81
C MET A 15 -7.45 -10.02 -16.52
N SER A 16 -8.73 -9.93 -16.12
CA SER A 16 -9.16 -10.38 -14.81
C SER A 16 -9.45 -11.88 -14.70
N CYS A 17 -9.18 -12.44 -13.53
CA CYS A 17 -9.31 -13.85 -13.16
C CYS A 17 -10.68 -14.13 -12.47
N SER A 18 -11.80 -14.10 -13.21
CA SER A 18 -13.12 -14.50 -12.65
C SER A 18 -14.13 -15.02 -13.68
N LYS A 19 -14.86 -16.09 -13.31
CA LYS A 19 -15.85 -16.81 -14.14
C LYS A 19 -16.75 -15.95 -15.02
N ASP A 20 -17.27 -14.86 -14.46
CA ASP A 20 -18.31 -14.02 -15.06
C ASP A 20 -17.85 -12.56 -15.07
N GLY A 21 -17.14 -12.14 -16.11
CA GLY A 21 -16.77 -10.74 -16.30
C GLY A 21 -17.82 -9.97 -17.10
N ASN A 22 -19.04 -9.81 -16.57
CA ASN A 22 -20.01 -8.90 -17.17
C ASN A 22 -19.54 -7.46 -16.96
N VAL A 23 -19.14 -6.77 -18.04
CA VAL A 23 -19.13 -5.32 -18.06
C VAL A 23 -20.60 -4.88 -18.09
N PRO A 24 -21.16 -4.23 -17.06
CA PRO A 24 -22.55 -3.80 -17.12
C PRO A 24 -22.73 -2.77 -18.26
N ASP A 25 -23.78 -2.92 -19.06
CA ASP A 25 -24.28 -1.92 -20.03
C ASP A 25 -24.96 -0.70 -19.34
N TYR A 26 -24.62 -0.46 -18.07
CA TYR A 26 -25.00 0.78 -17.38
C TYR A 26 -23.77 1.65 -17.35
N GLY A 27 -23.85 2.78 -18.07
CA GLY A 27 -22.79 3.77 -18.23
C GLY A 27 -21.78 3.72 -17.11
N ILE A 28 -20.65 3.06 -17.38
CA ILE A 28 -19.46 3.19 -16.55
C ILE A 28 -19.24 4.70 -16.50
N ASP A 29 -19.37 5.28 -15.32
CA ASP A 29 -19.05 6.68 -15.13
C ASP A 29 -17.56 6.83 -15.44
N TYR A 30 -17.28 7.19 -16.69
CA TYR A 30 -15.95 7.41 -17.23
C TYR A 30 -15.32 8.69 -16.66
N SER A 31 -15.94 9.33 -15.65
CA SER A 31 -15.28 10.31 -14.81
C SER A 31 -14.30 9.64 -13.86
N TYR A 32 -13.21 9.16 -14.46
CA TYR A 32 -11.98 8.86 -13.74
C TYR A 32 -11.57 10.13 -12.97
N GLY A 33 -11.79 10.14 -11.66
CA GLY A 33 -11.62 11.28 -10.75
C GLY A 33 -12.86 11.76 -9.99
N ARG A 34 -14.09 11.29 -10.30
CA ARG A 34 -15.31 11.67 -9.55
C ARG A 34 -15.85 10.56 -8.65
N HIS A 35 -15.59 9.30 -9.00
CA HIS A 35 -16.02 8.13 -8.21
C HIS A 35 -14.91 7.12 -7.87
N LEU A 36 -13.64 7.48 -8.06
CA LEU A 36 -12.57 7.02 -7.16
C LEU A 36 -12.73 7.81 -5.88
N THR A 37 -13.71 7.45 -5.06
CA THR A 37 -13.94 8.21 -3.83
C THR A 37 -12.72 7.95 -2.92
N HIS A 38 -11.84 8.94 -2.92
CA HIS A 38 -10.86 9.31 -1.91
C HIS A 38 -11.23 10.77 -1.71
N ASP A 39 -11.64 11.18 -0.52
CA ASP A 39 -12.17 12.53 -0.38
C ASP A 39 -11.00 13.51 -0.53
N LYS A 40 -11.20 14.53 -1.39
CA LYS A 40 -10.19 15.57 -1.60
C LYS A 40 -10.07 16.36 -0.31
N ILE A 41 -8.85 16.48 0.19
CA ILE A 41 -8.51 17.40 1.27
C ILE A 41 -8.89 18.81 0.83
N VAL A 42 -9.69 19.49 1.65
CA VAL A 42 -10.00 20.91 1.44
C VAL A 42 -9.21 21.70 2.46
N LEU A 43 -8.29 22.54 1.97
CA LEU A 43 -7.53 23.45 2.83
C LEU A 43 -8.45 24.54 3.38
N GLY A 44 -8.24 24.87 4.64
CA GLY A 44 -8.83 26.01 5.33
C GLY A 44 -7.91 27.22 5.29
N GLN A 45 -7.85 27.95 6.39
CA GLN A 45 -6.99 29.12 6.53
C GLN A 45 -5.51 28.71 6.63
N ARG A 46 -4.63 29.52 6.02
CA ARG A 46 -3.19 29.44 6.26
C ARG A 46 -2.85 29.86 7.69
N LEU A 47 -2.11 29.02 8.37
CA LEU A 47 -1.67 29.19 9.76
C LEU A 47 -0.24 29.74 9.78
N GLU A 48 0.07 30.54 10.79
CA GLU A 48 1.44 31.00 11.03
C GLU A 48 2.25 29.84 11.65
N ASN A 49 3.34 29.44 11.01
CA ASN A 49 4.15 28.28 11.43
C ASN A 49 4.86 28.54 12.77
N PRO A 50 4.55 27.80 13.85
CA PRO A 50 5.17 28.01 15.16
C PRO A 50 6.65 27.57 15.19
N TYR A 51 7.09 26.72 14.26
CA TYR A 51 8.48 26.26 14.17
C TYR A 51 9.38 27.17 13.34
N LYS A 52 8.83 28.19 12.66
CA LYS A 52 9.63 29.16 11.92
C LYS A 52 10.62 29.84 12.87
N THR A 53 11.89 29.92 12.48
CA THR A 53 12.98 30.45 13.32
C THR A 53 12.62 31.81 13.94
N ALA A 54 12.04 32.71 13.16
CA ALA A 54 11.60 34.02 13.65
C ALA A 54 10.53 33.95 14.76
N ASN A 55 9.61 32.98 14.70
CA ASN A 55 8.58 32.80 15.70
C ASN A 55 9.13 32.13 16.96
N VAL A 56 10.04 31.16 16.81
CA VAL A 56 10.76 30.56 17.94
C VAL A 56 11.63 31.59 18.67
N THR A 57 12.32 32.48 17.94
CA THR A 57 13.08 33.59 18.53
C THR A 57 12.18 34.54 19.31
N LYS A 58 11.02 34.93 18.77
CA LYS A 58 10.04 35.76 19.48
C LYS A 58 9.53 35.08 20.75
N ALA A 59 9.25 33.78 20.69
CA ALA A 59 8.82 33.00 21.84
C ALA A 59 9.91 32.91 22.93
N LEU A 60 11.16 32.71 22.51
CA LEU A 60 12.32 32.72 23.41
C LEU A 60 12.49 34.08 24.09
N GLN A 61 12.38 35.18 23.34
CA GLN A 61 12.42 36.54 23.87
C GLN A 61 11.28 36.83 24.85
N SER A 62 10.08 36.30 24.59
CA SER A 62 8.92 36.43 25.47
C SER A 62 9.13 35.77 26.84
N LEU A 63 9.66 34.53 26.85
CA LEU A 63 9.87 33.78 28.10
C LEU A 63 11.18 34.09 28.81
N TYR A 64 12.24 34.40 28.05
CA TYR A 64 13.60 34.56 28.56
C TYR A 64 14.26 35.86 28.06
N PRO A 65 13.69 37.04 28.32
CA PRO A 65 14.15 38.32 27.76
C PRO A 65 15.61 38.64 28.09
N THR A 66 16.13 38.20 29.24
CA THR A 66 17.52 38.44 29.67
C THR A 66 18.53 37.45 29.11
N LYS A 67 18.08 36.32 28.54
CA LYS A 67 18.93 35.28 27.94
C LYS A 67 18.81 35.24 26.41
N ALA A 68 17.73 35.78 25.84
CA ALA A 68 17.45 35.68 24.42
C ALA A 68 18.58 36.23 23.52
N ASP A 69 19.24 37.31 23.94
CA ASP A 69 20.38 37.88 23.19
C ASP A 69 21.65 37.01 23.24
N ARG A 70 21.69 36.01 24.13
CA ARG A 70 22.84 35.11 24.33
C ARG A 70 22.62 33.72 23.72
N VAL A 71 21.41 33.43 23.25
CA VAL A 71 21.04 32.14 22.70
C VAL A 71 20.54 32.31 21.29
N GLU A 72 21.36 31.87 20.34
CA GLU A 72 21.05 31.90 18.93
C GLU A 72 20.08 30.77 18.58
N VAL A 73 18.94 31.13 18.00
CA VAL A 73 18.00 30.19 17.38
C VAL A 73 18.36 30.12 15.90
N SER A 74 19.27 29.21 15.53
CA SER A 74 19.66 28.96 14.14
C SER A 74 18.87 27.81 13.55
N ALA A 75 18.47 27.92 12.27
CA ALA A 75 17.67 26.91 11.60
C ALA A 75 18.29 25.51 11.74
N THR A 76 17.46 24.52 12.09
CA THR A 76 17.85 23.11 12.13
C THR A 76 17.34 22.37 10.90
N ASP A 77 16.19 22.81 10.39
CA ASP A 77 15.46 22.17 9.30
C ASP A 77 14.89 23.24 8.36
N LEU A 78 14.61 22.84 7.14
CA LEU A 78 14.03 23.66 6.07
C LEU A 78 12.69 23.07 5.68
N TYR A 79 11.62 23.86 5.77
CA TYR A 79 10.33 23.50 5.20
C TYR A 79 10.33 23.87 3.72
N VAL A 80 10.24 22.88 2.85
CA VAL A 80 10.39 23.02 1.41
C VAL A 80 9.23 22.36 0.67
N ARG A 81 9.06 22.73 -0.60
CA ARG A 81 8.23 21.99 -1.53
C ARG A 81 8.98 21.72 -2.83
N PHE A 82 8.76 20.56 -3.40
CA PHE A 82 9.29 20.13 -4.69
C PHE A 82 8.14 20.07 -5.70
N LEU A 83 8.41 20.41 -6.95
CA LEU A 83 7.50 20.18 -8.08
C LEU A 83 8.16 19.18 -9.03
N PRO A 84 8.07 17.87 -8.74
CA PRO A 84 8.59 16.84 -9.62
C PRO A 84 7.86 16.89 -10.98
N SER A 85 8.61 16.79 -12.06
CA SER A 85 8.05 16.67 -13.41
C SER A 85 7.43 15.30 -13.69
N GLY A 86 7.67 14.31 -12.81
CA GLY A 86 7.18 12.94 -12.95
C GLY A 86 7.71 12.00 -11.86
N LYS A 87 7.37 10.71 -11.99
CA LYS A 87 7.68 9.67 -11.00
C LYS A 87 9.15 9.47 -10.75
N ASP A 88 10.00 9.46 -11.76
CA ASP A 88 11.45 9.24 -11.57
C ASP A 88 12.06 10.28 -10.61
N GLN A 89 11.54 11.50 -10.64
CA GLN A 89 11.94 12.57 -9.71
C GLN A 89 11.31 12.39 -8.32
N CYS A 90 10.09 11.88 -8.21
CA CYS A 90 9.51 11.47 -6.92
C CYS A 90 10.30 10.31 -6.29
N ASP A 91 10.63 9.29 -7.08
CA ASP A 91 11.43 8.13 -6.64
C ASP A 91 12.80 8.57 -6.15
N LEU A 92 13.45 9.48 -6.88
CA LEU A 92 14.71 10.07 -6.43
C LEU A 92 14.55 10.75 -5.05
N LEU A 93 13.49 11.52 -4.83
CA LEU A 93 13.23 12.16 -3.53
C LEU A 93 12.96 11.12 -2.43
N GLU A 94 12.23 10.04 -2.72
CA GLU A 94 11.98 8.96 -1.76
C GLU A 94 13.25 8.15 -1.44
N GLU A 95 14.09 7.86 -2.44
CA GLU A 95 15.39 7.20 -2.30
C GLU A 95 16.38 8.03 -1.46
N MET A 96 16.26 9.36 -1.54
CA MET A 96 16.97 10.30 -0.65
C MET A 96 16.43 10.29 0.79
N GLY A 97 15.38 9.53 1.08
CA GLY A 97 14.80 9.35 2.40
C GLY A 97 13.80 10.43 2.82
N LEU A 98 13.25 11.19 1.87
CA LEU A 98 12.31 12.27 2.18
C LEU A 98 10.91 11.71 2.47
N GLU A 99 10.28 12.23 3.54
CA GLU A 99 8.85 12.05 3.77
C GLU A 99 8.08 13.11 2.98
N LEU A 100 7.52 12.71 1.84
CA LEU A 100 6.75 13.58 0.94
C LEU A 100 5.27 13.62 1.34
N ILE A 101 4.70 14.82 1.36
CA ILE A 101 3.29 15.08 1.66
C ILE A 101 2.68 15.91 0.53
N ASP A 102 1.48 15.56 0.09
CA ASP A 102 0.83 16.18 -1.07
C ASP A 102 0.18 17.53 -0.80
N HIS A 103 0.06 17.94 0.47
CA HIS A 103 -0.57 19.20 0.90
C HIS A 103 0.35 20.03 1.80
N PRO A 104 0.17 21.36 1.82
CA PRO A 104 0.95 22.23 2.69
C PRO A 104 0.71 21.92 4.18
N LEU A 105 1.77 22.08 4.97
CA LEU A 105 1.82 21.74 6.39
C LEU A 105 1.41 22.92 7.29
N ASP A 106 1.32 24.12 6.73
CA ASP A 106 0.96 25.38 7.38
C ASP A 106 -0.49 25.80 7.08
N TYR A 107 -1.40 24.85 6.85
CA TYR A 107 -2.82 25.11 6.63
C TYR A 107 -3.70 24.31 7.58
N ASP A 108 -4.84 24.90 7.95
CA ASP A 108 -5.96 24.11 8.44
C ASP A 108 -6.50 23.19 7.35
N ILE A 109 -7.10 22.09 7.76
CA ILE A 109 -7.85 21.21 6.87
C ILE A 109 -9.31 21.36 7.24
N ALA A 110 -10.07 22.01 6.36
CA ALA A 110 -11.50 22.23 6.54
C ALA A 110 -12.30 20.94 6.34
N VAL A 111 -11.86 20.09 5.41
CA VAL A 111 -12.44 18.77 5.15
C VAL A 111 -11.32 17.76 5.08
N GLU A 112 -11.34 16.79 6.00
CA GLU A 112 -10.38 15.69 6.01
C GLU A 112 -10.58 14.81 4.77
N GLY A 113 -9.47 14.27 4.27
CA GLY A 113 -9.42 13.52 3.04
C GLY A 113 -8.15 12.69 2.94
N ASP A 114 -8.01 11.99 1.83
CA ASP A 114 -6.90 11.09 1.56
C ASP A 114 -5.86 11.68 0.60
N TRP A 115 -6.19 12.78 -0.12
CA TRP A 115 -5.28 13.42 -1.08
C TRP A 115 -5.55 14.92 -1.29
N TYR A 116 -4.56 15.67 -1.75
CA TYR A 116 -4.69 17.06 -2.18
C TYR A 116 -3.99 17.30 -3.53
N HIS A 117 -4.61 18.11 -4.39
CA HIS A 117 -3.96 18.61 -5.61
C HIS A 117 -4.06 20.12 -5.65
N ASP A 118 -2.90 20.77 -5.80
CA ASP A 118 -2.79 22.21 -5.87
C ASP A 118 -3.55 22.75 -7.09
N PRO A 119 -4.55 23.64 -6.91
CA PRO A 119 -5.33 24.18 -8.01
C PRO A 119 -4.52 24.93 -9.08
N GLN A 120 -3.29 25.36 -8.76
CA GLN A 120 -2.40 26.05 -9.69
C GLN A 120 -1.61 25.08 -10.58
N VAL A 121 -1.54 23.80 -10.20
CA VAL A 121 -0.88 22.75 -10.98
C VAL A 121 -1.91 22.09 -11.91
N PRO A 122 -1.60 21.87 -13.20
CA PRO A 122 -2.48 21.13 -14.09
C PRO A 122 -2.89 19.78 -13.50
N GLU A 123 -4.15 19.39 -13.67
CA GLU A 123 -4.71 18.15 -13.07
C GLU A 123 -4.03 16.87 -13.59
N ASP A 124 -3.38 16.93 -14.75
CA ASP A 124 -2.64 15.82 -15.35
C ASP A 124 -1.16 15.76 -14.88
N ASP A 125 -0.68 16.74 -14.11
CA ASP A 125 0.70 16.83 -13.63
C ASP A 125 0.82 16.44 -12.14
N VAL A 126 2.05 16.21 -11.68
CA VAL A 126 2.33 15.95 -10.26
C VAL A 126 2.19 17.25 -9.48
N THR A 127 1.33 17.28 -8.46
CA THR A 127 1.23 18.44 -7.55
C THR A 127 2.50 18.60 -6.70
N TRP A 128 2.63 19.77 -6.08
CA TRP A 128 3.68 20.05 -5.10
C TRP A 128 3.80 18.98 -4.02
N GLN A 129 5.03 18.52 -3.78
CA GLN A 129 5.41 17.60 -2.71
C GLN A 129 6.10 18.36 -1.60
N TYR A 130 5.47 18.46 -0.45
CA TYR A 130 5.97 19.15 0.74
C TYR A 130 6.84 18.21 1.57
N ALA A 131 7.96 18.72 2.05
CA ALA A 131 8.89 17.96 2.88
C ALA A 131 9.60 18.88 3.86
N VAL A 132 10.25 18.28 4.86
CA VAL A 132 11.17 19.00 5.75
C VAL A 132 12.51 18.28 5.72
N VAL A 133 13.55 19.04 5.41
CA VAL A 133 14.91 18.54 5.20
C VAL A 133 15.87 19.24 6.16
N PRO A 134 16.98 18.61 6.59
CA PRO A 134 17.94 19.27 7.48
C PRO A 134 18.61 20.47 6.77
N VAL A 135 19.10 21.44 7.54
CA VAL A 135 19.96 22.49 6.98
C VAL A 135 21.20 21.86 6.32
N GLY A 136 21.56 22.36 5.13
CA GLY A 136 22.63 21.81 4.32
C GLY A 136 22.22 20.62 3.44
N PHE A 137 20.92 20.30 3.37
CA PHE A 137 20.41 19.33 2.41
C PHE A 137 20.80 19.71 0.96
N GLU A 138 21.39 18.75 0.25
CA GLU A 138 21.75 18.91 -1.16
C GLU A 138 20.53 18.64 -2.03
N PHE A 139 19.95 19.72 -2.58
CA PHE A 139 18.77 19.61 -3.45
C PHE A 139 19.14 18.93 -4.77
N PRO A 140 18.37 17.94 -5.24
CA PRO A 140 18.66 17.22 -6.47
C PRO A 140 18.54 18.14 -7.69
N GLU A 141 19.50 18.04 -8.62
CA GLU A 141 19.48 18.79 -9.88
C GLU A 141 18.27 18.41 -10.73
N GLY A 142 17.67 19.40 -11.39
CA GLY A 142 16.55 19.19 -12.32
C GLY A 142 15.17 19.00 -11.67
N ILE A 143 15.07 19.03 -10.34
CA ILE A 143 13.79 19.11 -9.62
C ILE A 143 13.54 20.54 -9.15
N GLU A 144 12.45 21.14 -9.63
CA GLU A 144 12.01 22.45 -9.16
C GLU A 144 11.68 22.37 -7.66
N HIS A 145 12.19 23.32 -6.87
CA HIS A 145 11.97 23.35 -5.43
C HIS A 145 11.94 24.78 -4.91
N GLU A 146 11.21 24.97 -3.81
CA GLU A 146 11.08 26.24 -3.13
C GLU A 146 11.26 26.07 -1.62
N LEU A 147 12.03 26.99 -1.02
CA LEU A 147 12.09 27.16 0.42
C LEU A 147 10.88 27.96 0.91
N ILE A 148 10.12 27.38 1.82
CA ILE A 148 8.93 28.02 2.43
C ILE A 148 9.34 28.72 3.73
N ASP A 149 9.95 27.99 4.66
CA ASP A 149 10.40 28.52 5.95
C ASP A 149 11.70 27.85 6.43
N GLU A 150 12.60 28.65 7.00
CA GLU A 150 13.64 28.15 7.90
C GLU A 150 13.04 27.83 9.27
N CYS A 151 13.25 26.60 9.75
CA CYS A 151 12.59 26.07 10.92
C CYS A 151 13.60 25.68 12.03
N TYR A 152 13.19 25.87 13.28
CA TYR A 152 13.87 25.36 14.46
C TYR A 152 13.03 24.23 15.09
N ILE A 153 13.38 22.98 14.79
CA ILE A 153 12.66 21.80 15.27
C ILE A 153 13.50 21.06 16.31
N ILE A 154 12.98 20.95 17.53
CA ILE A 154 13.69 20.33 18.63
C ILE A 154 13.34 18.84 18.68
N ASN A 155 14.32 18.03 18.28
CA ASN A 155 14.21 16.57 18.17
C ASN A 155 14.57 15.81 19.46
N SER A 156 15.24 16.44 20.44
CA SER A 156 15.62 15.76 21.70
C SER A 156 14.52 15.82 22.76
N SER A 157 14.40 14.74 23.53
CA SER A 157 13.54 14.61 24.72
C SER A 157 14.09 15.31 25.96
N ALA A 158 15.29 15.88 25.89
CA ALA A 158 15.91 16.64 26.97
C ALA A 158 15.28 18.04 27.02
N SER A 159 14.32 18.21 27.93
CA SER A 159 13.56 19.45 28.16
C SER A 159 14.39 20.63 28.67
N VAL A 160 15.67 20.43 29.00
CA VAL A 160 16.61 21.49 29.40
C VAL A 160 17.96 21.20 28.77
N LYS A 161 18.40 22.05 27.83
CA LYS A 161 19.80 22.02 27.34
C LYS A 161 20.71 22.66 28.40
N SER A 162 22.03 22.58 28.22
CA SER A 162 23.03 23.22 29.11
C SER A 162 22.88 24.75 29.23
N ASP A 163 22.01 25.36 28.43
CA ASP A 163 21.63 26.78 28.43
C ASP A 163 20.64 27.17 29.54
N GLY A 164 20.04 26.18 30.22
CA GLY A 164 19.00 26.41 31.23
C GLY A 164 17.74 27.05 30.65
N ILE A 165 17.40 26.71 29.40
CA ILE A 165 16.15 27.08 28.71
C ILE A 165 15.22 25.87 28.69
N ASP A 166 13.96 26.09 29.07
CA ASP A 166 12.90 25.12 28.84
C ASP A 166 12.39 25.27 27.42
N TRP A 167 12.98 24.48 26.53
CA TRP A 167 12.66 24.48 25.11
C TRP A 167 11.26 23.92 24.81
N ALA A 168 10.64 23.18 25.73
CA ALA A 168 9.24 22.77 25.58
C ALA A 168 8.31 23.96 25.82
N ALA A 169 8.60 24.78 26.84
CA ALA A 169 7.87 26.03 27.10
C ALA A 169 8.03 27.04 25.95
N VAL A 170 9.23 27.14 25.35
CA VAL A 170 9.45 27.99 24.15
C VAL A 170 8.60 27.50 22.98
N GLU A 171 8.49 26.19 22.75
CA GLU A 171 7.62 25.64 21.71
C GLU A 171 6.14 25.96 22.00
N GLU A 172 5.67 25.77 23.23
CA GLU A 172 4.30 26.14 23.63
C GLU A 172 4.01 27.64 23.41
N GLU A 173 4.93 28.51 23.82
CA GLU A 173 4.81 29.95 23.62
C GLU A 173 4.80 30.31 22.13
N ALA A 174 5.57 29.61 21.30
CA ALA A 174 5.56 29.80 19.85
C ALA A 174 4.17 29.48 19.26
N TYR A 175 3.51 28.41 19.71
CA TYR A 175 2.12 28.14 19.34
C TYR A 175 1.19 29.26 19.82
N ARG A 176 1.37 29.78 21.03
CA ARG A 176 0.54 30.86 21.57
C ARG A 176 0.64 32.15 20.76
N ILE A 177 1.85 32.64 20.49
CA ILE A 177 2.07 33.92 19.79
C ILE A 177 1.70 33.86 18.31
N THR A 178 1.69 32.66 17.71
CA THR A 178 1.26 32.44 16.32
C THR A 178 -0.25 32.20 16.19
N GLY A 179 -1.01 32.31 17.29
CA GLY A 179 -2.47 32.12 17.28
C GLY A 179 -2.91 30.66 17.27
N ASN A 180 -2.00 29.72 17.52
CA ASN A 180 -2.22 28.27 17.49
C ASN A 180 -2.33 27.64 18.89
N ALA A 181 -2.65 28.42 19.94
CA ALA A 181 -2.66 27.96 21.33
C ALA A 181 -3.61 26.78 21.58
N ASP A 182 -4.73 26.74 20.88
CA ASP A 182 -5.75 25.67 20.91
C ASP A 182 -5.27 24.34 20.29
N ARG A 183 -4.21 24.39 19.48
CA ARG A 183 -3.57 23.22 18.87
C ARG A 183 -2.50 22.60 19.77
N TYR A 184 -2.09 23.30 20.83
CA TYR A 184 -1.19 22.76 21.84
C TYR A 184 -1.96 22.00 22.92
N ALA A 185 -1.50 20.82 23.32
CA ALA A 185 -2.26 19.98 24.26
C ALA A 185 -2.29 20.62 25.66
N GLN A 186 -3.49 20.99 26.12
CA GLN A 186 -3.73 21.54 27.45
C GLN A 186 -3.71 20.40 28.48
N VAL A 187 -2.56 20.04 29.04
CA VAL A 187 -2.50 19.00 30.07
C VAL A 187 -2.85 19.59 31.45
N GLN A 188 -3.94 19.13 32.06
CA GLN A 188 -4.52 19.68 33.30
C GLN A 188 -3.67 19.52 34.58
N THR A 189 -2.53 18.83 34.54
CA THR A 189 -1.70 18.63 35.72
C THR A 189 -0.39 19.42 35.63
N ARG A 190 -0.14 20.31 36.60
CA ARG A 190 1.07 21.16 36.73
C ARG A 190 2.43 20.43 36.72
N ALA A 191 2.46 19.10 36.61
CA ALA A 191 3.66 18.27 36.52
C ALA A 191 4.01 17.81 35.09
N SER A 192 3.22 18.16 34.07
CA SER A 192 3.30 17.52 32.73
C SER A 192 3.39 18.51 31.56
N GLY A 193 4.24 19.53 31.65
CA GLY A 193 4.77 20.25 30.48
C GLY A 193 5.78 19.42 29.65
N LYS A 194 5.71 18.09 29.72
CA LYS A 194 6.65 17.18 29.06
C LYS A 194 6.09 16.74 27.72
N LYS A 195 6.85 17.00 26.65
CA LYS A 195 6.64 16.36 25.35
C LYS A 195 6.52 14.84 25.55
N VAL A 196 5.50 14.24 24.96
CA VAL A 196 5.23 12.79 25.04
C VAL A 196 5.72 12.15 23.76
N VAL A 197 6.31 10.95 23.85
CA VAL A 197 6.60 10.12 22.68
C VAL A 197 5.32 9.36 22.32
N PRO A 198 4.67 9.65 21.18
CA PRO A 198 3.40 9.02 20.85
C PRO A 198 3.53 7.51 20.69
N SER A 199 2.60 6.76 21.26
CA SER A 199 2.48 5.32 21.07
C SER A 199 1.04 4.87 21.09
N GLY A 200 0.73 3.76 20.43
CA GLY A 200 -0.63 3.30 20.32
C GLY A 200 -0.74 1.92 19.71
N ARG A 201 -1.97 1.53 19.42
CA ARG A 201 -2.29 0.22 18.85
C ARG A 201 -3.39 0.32 17.81
N ILE A 202 -3.10 -0.15 16.60
CA ILE A 202 -4.07 -0.24 15.51
C ILE A 202 -4.46 -1.70 15.31
N THR A 203 -5.74 -2.00 15.41
CA THR A 203 -6.29 -3.36 15.36
C THR A 203 -7.42 -3.47 14.35
N ILE A 204 -7.72 -4.68 13.90
CA ILE A 204 -8.85 -4.99 13.04
C ILE A 204 -9.59 -6.23 13.56
N VAL A 205 -10.88 -6.33 13.23
CA VAL A 205 -11.73 -7.50 13.53
C VAL A 205 -12.07 -8.28 12.26
N ASP A 206 -11.89 -9.60 12.35
CA ASP A 206 -12.43 -10.60 11.43
C ASP A 206 -13.45 -11.43 12.22
N GLN A 207 -14.75 -11.28 11.94
CA GLN A 207 -15.80 -11.95 12.71
C GLN A 207 -15.76 -13.48 12.58
N GLN A 208 -15.14 -14.00 11.52
CA GLN A 208 -15.09 -15.43 11.22
C GLN A 208 -13.80 -16.09 11.76
N ALA A 209 -12.82 -15.30 12.21
CA ALA A 209 -11.56 -15.80 12.77
C ALA A 209 -11.32 -15.28 14.20
N ASN A 210 -10.40 -15.92 14.93
CA ASN A 210 -9.96 -15.46 16.25
C ASN A 210 -11.12 -15.22 17.27
N GLY A 211 -12.25 -15.92 17.10
CA GLY A 211 -13.45 -15.72 17.90
C GLY A 211 -14.02 -14.29 17.84
N GLY A 212 -13.83 -13.57 16.73
CA GLY A 212 -14.27 -12.17 16.56
C GLY A 212 -13.48 -11.15 17.39
N LYS A 213 -12.35 -11.54 17.99
CA LYS A 213 -11.53 -10.64 18.80
C LYS A 213 -10.61 -9.79 17.92
N PRO A 214 -10.40 -8.50 18.26
CA PRO A 214 -9.45 -7.65 17.56
C PRO A 214 -8.03 -8.22 17.56
N PHE A 215 -7.32 -8.08 16.45
CA PHE A 215 -5.90 -8.41 16.28
C PHE A 215 -5.17 -7.28 15.54
N GLY A 216 -3.84 -7.26 15.57
CA GLY A 216 -3.06 -6.17 15.00
C GLY A 216 -3.30 -5.95 13.52
N VAL A 217 -3.39 -4.68 13.09
CA VAL A 217 -3.10 -4.34 11.69
C VAL A 217 -1.59 -4.38 11.57
N ALA A 218 -1.06 -5.43 10.92
CA ALA A 218 0.34 -5.81 11.05
C ALA A 218 1.22 -5.11 10.00
N GLY A 219 2.35 -4.59 10.46
CA GLY A 219 3.39 -4.04 9.59
C GLY A 219 3.00 -2.77 8.81
N VAL A 220 1.86 -2.12 9.08
CA VAL A 220 1.43 -0.90 8.39
C VAL A 220 2.16 0.32 8.95
N LYS A 221 2.46 1.32 8.11
CA LYS A 221 3.05 2.58 8.56
C LYS A 221 2.00 3.50 9.18
N VAL A 222 2.27 3.99 10.39
CA VAL A 222 1.56 5.09 11.04
C VAL A 222 2.42 6.33 10.89
N SER A 223 1.86 7.41 10.35
CA SER A 223 2.52 8.72 10.30
C SER A 223 1.74 9.74 11.13
N CYS A 224 2.45 10.65 11.77
CA CYS A 224 1.85 11.74 12.51
C CYS A 224 2.61 13.05 12.30
N ASN A 225 1.90 14.17 12.32
CA ASN A 225 2.54 15.48 12.24
C ASN A 225 1.79 16.58 13.01
N SER A 226 2.54 17.59 13.44
CA SER A 226 2.04 18.93 13.74
C SER A 226 2.88 19.94 12.97
N PHE A 227 2.24 20.68 12.06
CA PHE A 227 2.94 21.51 11.08
C PHE A 227 4.08 20.71 10.41
N VAL A 228 5.28 21.26 10.45
CA VAL A 228 6.53 20.75 9.87
C VAL A 228 7.22 19.68 10.72
N LYS A 229 6.72 19.40 11.93
CA LYS A 229 7.27 18.34 12.78
C LYS A 229 6.49 17.05 12.53
N PHE A 230 7.11 16.11 11.81
CA PHE A 230 6.55 14.78 11.53
C PHE A 230 7.39 13.66 12.14
N ASP A 231 6.74 12.53 12.32
CA ASP A 231 7.37 11.27 12.65
C ASP A 231 6.50 10.11 12.16
N SER A 232 7.12 8.96 11.92
CA SER A 232 6.41 7.76 11.52
C SER A 232 7.01 6.51 12.13
N ALA A 233 6.18 5.48 12.28
CA ALA A 233 6.57 4.18 12.81
C ALA A 233 5.74 3.09 12.14
N TYR A 234 6.30 1.91 11.99
CA TYR A 234 5.54 0.74 11.57
C TYR A 234 4.92 0.05 12.78
N THR A 235 3.69 -0.41 12.63
CA THR A 235 3.08 -1.31 13.62
C THR A 235 3.80 -2.66 13.64
N ASP A 236 4.00 -3.23 14.82
CA ASP A 236 4.41 -4.63 14.94
C ASP A 236 3.29 -5.61 14.50
N ARG A 237 3.51 -6.92 14.68
CA ARG A 237 2.53 -7.96 14.35
C ARG A 237 1.20 -7.78 15.11
N ASP A 238 1.27 -7.31 16.35
CA ASP A 238 0.14 -7.21 17.25
C ASP A 238 -0.53 -5.82 17.22
N GLY A 239 -0.04 -4.94 16.32
CA GLY A 239 -0.61 -3.65 15.96
C GLY A 239 -0.01 -2.47 16.74
N TYR A 240 1.00 -2.69 17.58
CA TYR A 240 1.59 -1.63 18.40
C TYR A 240 2.60 -0.80 17.60
N TYR A 241 2.59 0.51 17.83
CA TYR A 241 3.57 1.43 17.26
C TYR A 241 4.05 2.42 18.32
N THR A 242 5.29 2.89 18.16
CA THR A 242 5.88 3.94 18.98
C THR A 242 6.71 4.84 18.09
N MET A 243 6.42 6.13 18.14
CA MET A 243 7.17 7.17 17.44
C MET A 243 8.56 7.35 18.08
N SER A 244 9.48 7.97 17.36
CA SER A 244 10.84 8.29 17.82
C SER A 244 10.95 9.68 18.45
N LYS A 245 10.14 10.63 18.00
CA LYS A 245 10.11 12.04 18.42
C LYS A 245 9.05 12.26 19.50
N SER A 246 9.29 13.30 20.30
CA SER A 246 8.36 13.74 21.34
C SER A 246 7.59 14.99 20.91
N PHE A 247 6.32 15.09 21.29
CA PHE A 247 5.41 16.15 20.87
C PHE A 247 4.63 16.75 22.05
N GLY A 248 4.36 18.05 22.00
CA GLY A 248 3.46 18.75 22.92
C GLY A 248 2.13 19.17 22.28
N ALA A 249 2.09 19.30 20.95
CA ALA A 249 0.88 19.66 20.22
C ALA A 249 0.00 18.46 19.87
N ASN A 250 -1.28 18.72 19.61
CA ASN A 250 -2.17 17.73 19.01
C ASN A 250 -1.64 17.36 17.61
N LEU A 251 -1.68 16.07 17.29
CA LEU A 251 -1.10 15.50 16.09
C LEU A 251 -2.18 14.99 15.15
N ARG A 252 -2.00 15.20 13.85
CA ARG A 252 -2.80 14.49 12.85
C ARG A 252 -2.19 13.14 12.56
N TYR A 253 -2.97 12.07 12.72
CA TYR A 253 -2.54 10.70 12.45
C TYR A 253 -3.07 10.19 11.12
N ARG A 254 -2.25 9.37 10.45
CA ARG A 254 -2.58 8.71 9.19
C ARG A 254 -2.06 7.27 9.20
N LEU A 255 -2.80 6.37 8.56
CA LEU A 255 -2.24 5.11 8.09
C LEU A 255 -1.76 5.31 6.65
N VAL A 256 -0.50 4.98 6.41
CA VAL A 256 0.10 4.93 5.08
C VAL A 256 0.26 3.46 4.74
N PHE A 257 -0.43 2.97 3.70
CA PHE A 257 -0.47 1.53 3.37
C PHE A 257 0.79 1.04 2.63
N GLN A 258 1.96 1.43 3.15
CA GLN A 258 3.24 0.77 2.97
C GLN A 258 3.39 -0.28 4.07
N ASN A 259 3.95 -1.44 3.73
CA ASN A 259 4.14 -2.51 4.69
C ASN A 259 5.61 -2.88 4.90
N THR A 260 5.98 -3.26 6.12
CA THR A 260 7.31 -3.82 6.46
C THR A 260 7.73 -5.03 5.63
N ARG A 261 6.79 -5.69 4.93
CA ARG A 261 7.06 -6.81 4.02
C ARG A 261 7.44 -6.36 2.59
N GLY A 262 7.53 -5.05 2.33
CA GLY A 262 7.99 -4.51 1.05
C GLY A 262 6.92 -4.48 -0.05
N PHE A 263 5.63 -4.46 0.32
CA PHE A 263 4.53 -4.21 -0.59
C PHE A 263 3.79 -2.91 -0.22
N ALA A 264 3.08 -2.33 -1.18
CA ALA A 264 2.24 -1.16 -0.98
C ALA A 264 0.84 -1.36 -1.57
N ILE A 265 -0.16 -0.73 -0.96
CA ILE A 265 -1.55 -0.75 -1.42
C ILE A 265 -1.95 0.62 -1.92
N GLY A 266 -2.48 0.66 -3.13
CA GLY A 266 -3.15 1.79 -3.72
C GLY A 266 -2.35 2.53 -4.78
N VAL A 267 -2.99 3.58 -5.28
CA VAL A 267 -2.42 4.58 -6.18
C VAL A 267 -2.68 5.88 -5.50
N ASN A 268 -1.64 6.60 -5.10
CA ASN A 268 -1.81 8.03 -5.06
C ASN A 268 -1.46 8.54 -6.47
N LEU A 269 -2.43 9.17 -7.16
CA LEU A 269 -2.17 9.85 -8.45
C LEU A 269 -1.12 10.97 -8.28
N ILE A 270 -0.76 11.24 -7.02
CA ILE A 270 0.24 12.18 -6.52
C ILE A 270 1.46 11.40 -5.96
N LEU A 271 1.79 10.25 -6.55
CA LEU A 271 3.10 9.58 -6.48
C LEU A 271 3.70 9.25 -5.11
N VAL A 272 2.94 9.29 -4.02
CA VAL A 272 3.23 8.48 -2.82
C VAL A 272 2.82 7.03 -3.15
N PRO A 273 3.71 6.03 -3.02
CA PRO A 273 3.49 4.66 -3.52
C PRO A 273 2.39 3.90 -2.77
N ALA A 274 1.75 4.50 -1.78
CA ALA A 274 0.65 3.92 -1.02
C ALA A 274 -0.51 4.91 -0.82
N SER A 275 -1.72 4.35 -0.80
CA SER A 275 -2.91 5.04 -0.29
C SER A 275 -2.72 5.41 1.17
N VAL A 276 -3.37 6.51 1.54
CA VAL A 276 -3.42 7.05 2.90
C VAL A 276 -4.84 6.91 3.44
N SER A 277 -4.98 6.74 4.75
CA SER A 277 -6.26 6.92 5.47
C SER A 277 -6.04 7.83 6.65
N THR A 278 -6.70 8.99 6.62
CA THR A 278 -6.58 9.98 7.69
C THR A 278 -7.41 9.57 8.90
N LEU A 279 -6.76 9.47 10.06
CA LEU A 279 -7.41 9.15 11.34
C LEU A 279 -7.83 10.41 12.12
N GLY A 280 -7.54 11.59 11.57
CA GLY A 280 -7.85 12.89 12.16
C GLY A 280 -6.82 13.38 13.17
N LYS A 281 -7.16 14.48 13.87
CA LYS A 281 -6.35 15.07 14.94
C LYS A 281 -6.60 14.38 16.28
N SER A 282 -5.56 14.16 17.07
CA SER A 282 -5.61 13.53 18.39
C SER A 282 -4.52 14.08 19.30
N ALA A 283 -4.60 13.76 20.59
CA ALA A 283 -3.60 14.15 21.58
C ALA A 283 -2.19 13.63 21.24
N PRO A 284 -1.12 14.27 21.71
CA PRO A 284 0.27 13.86 21.46
C PRO A 284 0.65 12.49 22.03
N SER A 285 -0.22 11.85 22.82
CA SER A 285 0.03 10.53 23.42
C SER A 285 0.01 9.38 22.41
N GLY A 286 -0.62 9.55 21.24
CA GLY A 286 -0.89 8.46 20.30
C GLY A 286 -2.37 8.10 20.19
N VAL A 287 -2.69 7.21 19.25
CA VAL A 287 -4.03 6.77 18.90
C VAL A 287 -4.14 5.26 19.06
N ASN A 288 -5.21 4.82 19.71
CA ASN A 288 -5.63 3.43 19.70
C ASN A 288 -6.91 3.33 18.86
N MET A 289 -6.94 2.40 17.90
CA MET A 289 -8.09 2.23 17.01
C MET A 289 -8.36 0.76 16.75
N THR A 290 -9.63 0.39 16.74
CA THR A 290 -10.11 -0.89 16.25
C THR A 290 -10.96 -0.66 15.01
N VAL A 291 -10.46 -1.14 13.88
CA VAL A 291 -11.13 -1.12 12.58
C VAL A 291 -12.08 -2.31 12.52
N THR A 292 -13.32 -2.05 12.12
CA THR A 292 -14.39 -3.06 12.01
C THR A 292 -15.10 -2.89 10.67
N SER A 293 -15.98 -3.83 10.29
CA SER A 293 -16.79 -3.70 9.08
C SER A 293 -17.77 -2.52 9.11
N SER A 294 -18.01 -1.90 10.26
CA SER A 294 -18.80 -0.66 10.39
C SER A 294 -17.94 0.61 10.44
N SER A 295 -16.61 0.50 10.38
CA SER A 295 -15.72 1.65 10.16
C SER A 295 -15.88 2.17 8.74
N ASP A 296 -15.17 3.26 8.40
CA ASP A 296 -15.07 3.69 7.01
C ASP A 296 -14.69 2.50 6.11
N GLU A 297 -15.47 2.32 5.03
CA GLU A 297 -15.40 1.13 4.19
C GLU A 297 -14.01 0.98 3.55
N ARG A 298 -13.37 2.10 3.19
CA ARG A 298 -12.05 2.09 2.55
C ARG A 298 -10.97 1.75 3.55
N LEU A 299 -10.99 2.40 4.71
CA LEU A 299 -10.09 2.08 5.82
C LEU A 299 -10.18 0.59 6.15
N TRP A 300 -11.40 0.05 6.30
CA TRP A 300 -11.62 -1.37 6.56
C TRP A 300 -11.03 -2.24 5.45
N ARG A 301 -11.41 -2.03 4.19
CA ARG A 301 -10.91 -2.83 3.04
C ARG A 301 -9.38 -2.79 2.94
N ARG A 302 -8.76 -1.61 3.08
CA ARG A 302 -7.29 -1.46 3.03
C ARG A 302 -6.62 -2.21 4.18
N CYS A 303 -7.16 -2.15 5.40
CA CYS A 303 -6.64 -2.93 6.53
C CYS A 303 -6.80 -4.45 6.33
N VAL A 304 -7.91 -4.91 5.73
CA VAL A 304 -8.10 -6.33 5.39
C VAL A 304 -7.05 -6.78 4.36
N VAL A 305 -6.88 -6.03 3.27
CA VAL A 305 -5.90 -6.35 2.22
C VAL A 305 -4.47 -6.33 2.78
N ASN A 306 -4.13 -5.32 3.60
CA ASN A 306 -2.82 -5.23 4.27
C ASN A 306 -2.53 -6.48 5.09
N ASN A 307 -3.47 -6.90 5.94
CA ASN A 307 -3.27 -8.05 6.80
C ASN A 307 -3.29 -9.38 6.04
N ALA A 308 -4.11 -9.51 5.00
CA ALA A 308 -4.13 -10.70 4.15
C ALA A 308 -2.78 -10.86 3.40
N ALA A 309 -2.24 -9.77 2.87
CA ALA A 309 -0.93 -9.77 2.24
C ALA A 309 0.19 -10.03 3.26
N TYR A 310 0.17 -9.38 4.42
CA TYR A 310 1.14 -9.64 5.49
C TYR A 310 1.15 -11.11 5.93
N ASP A 311 -0.03 -11.73 6.09
CA ASP A 311 -0.17 -13.15 6.44
C ASP A 311 0.41 -14.03 5.33
N TYR A 312 0.06 -13.80 4.05
CA TYR A 312 0.63 -14.53 2.91
C TYR A 312 2.17 -14.48 2.91
N TYR A 313 2.76 -13.28 2.98
CA TYR A 313 4.22 -13.10 3.02
C TYR A 313 4.85 -13.80 4.23
N SER A 314 4.19 -13.77 5.38
CA SER A 314 4.67 -14.44 6.59
C SER A 314 4.65 -15.96 6.43
N ARG A 315 3.63 -16.52 5.77
CA ARG A 315 3.48 -17.95 5.52
C ARG A 315 4.39 -18.48 4.42
N CYS A 316 4.91 -17.63 3.53
CA CYS A 316 5.96 -18.03 2.59
C CYS A 316 7.28 -18.43 3.27
N ALA A 317 7.47 -18.12 4.56
CA ALA A 317 8.65 -18.52 5.31
C ALA A 317 8.88 -20.04 5.30
N LYS A 318 10.14 -20.45 5.45
CA LYS A 318 10.59 -21.84 5.39
C LYS A 318 9.92 -22.73 6.44
N GLU A 319 9.56 -22.14 7.58
CA GLU A 319 8.95 -22.80 8.72
C GLU A 319 7.46 -23.12 8.50
N ASP A 320 6.82 -22.53 7.49
CA ASP A 320 5.42 -22.78 7.13
C ASP A 320 5.31 -23.34 5.70
N LEU A 321 4.95 -22.53 4.71
CA LEU A 321 4.68 -23.01 3.34
C LEU A 321 5.93 -23.16 2.48
N ASP A 322 7.04 -22.51 2.86
CA ASP A 322 8.33 -22.55 2.14
C ASP A 322 8.16 -22.20 0.64
N LEU A 323 7.54 -21.04 0.38
CA LEU A 323 7.21 -20.58 -0.96
C LEU A 323 8.14 -19.47 -1.41
N THR A 324 8.37 -19.38 -2.71
CA THR A 324 8.98 -18.21 -3.32
C THR A 324 8.11 -16.99 -3.02
N LEU A 325 8.72 -15.93 -2.50
CA LEU A 325 8.01 -14.68 -2.24
C LEU A 325 7.51 -14.06 -3.55
N PRO A 326 6.40 -13.30 -3.51
CA PRO A 326 6.08 -12.36 -4.57
C PRO A 326 7.26 -11.40 -4.81
N PRO A 327 7.36 -10.74 -5.97
CA PRO A 327 8.43 -9.79 -6.24
C PRO A 327 8.53 -8.70 -5.18
N SER A 328 9.74 -8.15 -5.02
CA SER A 328 9.98 -6.96 -4.18
C SER A 328 9.26 -5.74 -4.75
N ASP A 329 8.85 -4.79 -3.90
CA ASP A 329 8.09 -3.59 -4.30
C ASP A 329 6.78 -3.93 -5.04
N LEU A 330 6.06 -4.93 -4.53
CA LEU A 330 4.77 -5.35 -5.08
C LEU A 330 3.70 -4.27 -4.85
N ARG A 331 2.93 -3.94 -5.90
CA ARG A 331 1.86 -2.94 -5.82
C ARG A 331 0.47 -3.51 -6.02
N ILE A 332 -0.39 -3.26 -5.04
CA ILE A 332 -1.76 -3.78 -4.99
C ILE A 332 -2.75 -2.62 -5.15
N TRP A 333 -3.48 -2.58 -6.25
CA TRP A 333 -4.57 -1.62 -6.44
C TRP A 333 -5.90 -2.23 -6.03
N ILE A 334 -6.73 -1.48 -5.30
CA ILE A 334 -8.07 -1.92 -4.89
C ILE A 334 -9.11 -1.20 -5.74
N PHE A 335 -9.99 -1.97 -6.39
CA PHE A 335 -11.12 -1.46 -7.16
C PHE A 335 -12.44 -1.85 -6.52
N ASN A 336 -13.11 -0.86 -5.92
CA ASN A 336 -14.37 -1.08 -5.21
C ASN A 336 -15.56 -1.40 -6.12
N GLY A 337 -15.49 -0.98 -7.40
CA GLY A 337 -16.54 -1.19 -8.40
C GLY A 337 -16.37 -2.43 -9.28
N LEU A 338 -15.24 -3.16 -9.15
CA LEU A 338 -14.97 -4.38 -9.91
C LEU A 338 -15.14 -5.61 -9.01
N GLU A 339 -15.72 -6.68 -9.55
CA GLU A 339 -15.85 -7.96 -8.84
C GLU A 339 -14.57 -8.79 -8.95
N SER A 340 -13.91 -8.63 -10.09
CA SER A 340 -12.83 -9.48 -10.57
C SER A 340 -11.46 -8.91 -10.20
N SER A 341 -10.51 -9.79 -9.90
CA SER A 341 -9.12 -9.48 -9.51
C SER A 341 -8.13 -9.98 -10.56
N SER A 342 -6.87 -9.53 -10.53
CA SER A 342 -5.85 -9.99 -11.47
C SER A 342 -4.43 -9.74 -10.96
N ALA A 343 -3.52 -10.67 -11.19
CA ALA A 343 -2.08 -10.53 -11.03
C ALA A 343 -1.43 -10.18 -12.38
N VAL A 344 -1.60 -8.93 -12.83
CA VAL A 344 -1.11 -8.45 -14.12
C VAL A 344 0.40 -8.21 -14.19
N MET A 345 1.07 -8.00 -13.04
CA MET A 345 2.53 -7.82 -12.90
C MET A 345 3.13 -6.72 -13.79
N LEU A 346 2.34 -5.68 -14.11
CA LEU A 346 2.72 -4.65 -15.07
C LEU A 346 3.88 -3.77 -14.56
N HIS A 347 3.93 -3.49 -13.26
CA HIS A 347 5.04 -2.77 -12.65
C HIS A 347 6.36 -3.53 -12.84
N HIS A 348 6.30 -4.86 -12.83
CA HIS A 348 7.42 -5.75 -13.15
C HIS A 348 7.59 -6.04 -14.65
N ASN A 349 7.10 -5.16 -15.53
CA ASN A 349 7.25 -5.22 -17.00
C ASN A 349 6.52 -6.36 -17.71
N ALA A 350 5.61 -7.07 -17.06
CA ALA A 350 4.72 -7.95 -17.79
C ALA A 350 3.86 -7.11 -18.76
N PHE A 351 3.64 -7.65 -19.97
CA PHE A 351 2.77 -7.14 -21.02
C PHE A 351 3.10 -5.75 -21.62
N LEU A 352 4.05 -4.99 -21.05
CA LEU A 352 4.49 -3.67 -21.53
C LEU A 352 5.26 -3.68 -22.86
N SER A 353 5.86 -4.80 -23.22
CA SER A 353 6.59 -4.96 -24.49
C SER A 353 5.67 -5.21 -25.70
N ASN A 354 4.36 -5.33 -25.49
CA ASN A 354 3.40 -5.46 -26.59
C ASN A 354 3.31 -4.14 -27.38
N SER A 355 3.47 -4.21 -28.70
CA SER A 355 3.44 -3.06 -29.63
C SER A 355 2.21 -2.15 -29.46
N LEU A 356 1.07 -2.70 -29.05
CA LEU A 356 -0.16 -1.94 -28.79
C LEU A 356 -0.06 -1.05 -27.55
N ILE A 357 0.53 -1.57 -26.46
CA ILE A 357 0.67 -0.84 -25.20
C ILE A 357 1.81 0.16 -25.30
N SER A 358 2.94 -0.22 -25.90
CA SER A 358 4.09 0.67 -26.08
C SER A 358 3.78 1.85 -27.02
N SER A 359 3.06 1.60 -28.13
CA SER A 359 2.61 2.68 -29.03
C SER A 359 1.53 3.57 -28.39
N TYR A 360 0.63 3.01 -27.58
CA TYR A 360 -0.43 3.76 -26.92
C TYR A 360 0.07 4.65 -25.79
N LEU A 361 0.95 4.13 -24.93
CA LEU A 361 1.53 4.91 -23.84
C LEU A 361 2.42 6.04 -24.39
N GLY A 362 3.12 5.83 -25.50
CA GLY A 362 3.95 6.83 -26.17
C GLY A 362 5.01 7.40 -25.21
N LYS A 363 5.26 8.71 -25.24
CA LYS A 363 6.21 9.37 -24.32
C LYS A 363 5.85 9.26 -22.82
N TYR A 364 4.62 8.88 -22.50
CA TYR A 364 4.14 8.68 -21.12
C TYR A 364 4.35 7.25 -20.61
N ALA A 365 4.90 6.35 -21.44
CA ALA A 365 5.17 4.97 -21.06
C ALA A 365 6.09 4.84 -19.85
N VAL A 366 7.07 5.73 -19.72
CA VAL A 366 7.97 5.79 -18.57
C VAL A 366 7.17 6.15 -17.31
N ILE A 367 6.45 7.27 -17.32
CA ILE A 367 5.67 7.77 -16.17
C ILE A 367 4.58 6.78 -15.74
N ILE A 368 3.83 6.22 -16.70
CA ILE A 368 2.72 5.30 -16.40
C ILE A 368 3.26 3.97 -15.85
N LYS A 369 4.37 3.44 -16.38
CA LYS A 369 4.99 2.18 -15.93
C LYS A 369 5.29 2.16 -14.43
N HIS A 370 5.79 3.26 -13.89
CA HIS A 370 6.09 3.41 -12.47
C HIS A 370 4.86 3.67 -11.59
N LEU A 371 3.66 3.62 -12.14
CA LEU A 371 2.41 3.62 -11.38
C LEU A 371 1.71 2.27 -11.42
N LEU A 372 1.97 1.46 -12.44
CA LEU A 372 1.15 0.29 -12.76
C LEU A 372 0.98 -0.67 -11.57
N PRO A 373 -0.17 -1.35 -11.48
CA PRO A 373 -0.35 -2.40 -10.50
C PRO A 373 0.47 -3.63 -10.89
N ASP A 374 0.92 -4.37 -9.88
CA ASP A 374 1.22 -5.79 -10.05
C ASP A 374 -0.04 -6.62 -9.84
N ILE A 375 -0.85 -6.21 -8.87
CA ILE A 375 -2.11 -6.85 -8.56
C ILE A 375 -3.23 -5.81 -8.57
N THR A 376 -4.36 -6.19 -9.16
CA THR A 376 -5.63 -5.48 -9.06
C THR A 376 -6.62 -6.34 -8.27
N LEU A 377 -7.26 -5.76 -7.25
CA LEU A 377 -8.23 -6.44 -6.38
C LEU A 377 -9.62 -5.87 -6.61
N GLY A 378 -10.48 -6.65 -7.25
CA GLY A 378 -11.91 -6.37 -7.30
C GLY A 378 -12.55 -6.68 -5.96
N THR A 379 -13.23 -5.69 -5.36
CA THR A 379 -13.90 -5.84 -4.05
C THR A 379 -15.41 -5.60 -4.09
N LYS A 380 -15.99 -5.39 -5.28
CA LYS A 380 -17.45 -5.36 -5.43
C LYS A 380 -18.03 -6.74 -5.07
N GLY A 381 -19.11 -6.74 -4.28
CA GLY A 381 -19.72 -7.97 -3.78
C GLY A 381 -18.96 -8.69 -2.66
N ARG A 382 -17.75 -8.22 -2.28
CA ARG A 382 -16.97 -8.77 -1.17
C ARG A 382 -17.26 -8.00 0.12
N THR A 383 -18.26 -8.47 0.87
CA THR A 383 -18.79 -7.75 2.04
C THR A 383 -18.16 -8.18 3.36
N ASP A 384 -17.35 -9.25 3.37
CA ASP A 384 -16.73 -9.78 4.58
C ASP A 384 -15.22 -10.00 4.43
N TYR A 385 -14.53 -10.11 5.57
CA TYR A 385 -13.08 -10.26 5.64
C TYR A 385 -12.60 -11.49 4.85
N ALA A 386 -13.27 -12.63 4.99
CA ALA A 386 -12.85 -13.90 4.41
C ALA A 386 -12.91 -13.87 2.88
N SER A 387 -13.92 -13.21 2.32
CA SER A 387 -14.05 -13.00 0.87
C SER A 387 -12.91 -12.16 0.28
N ILE A 388 -12.44 -11.12 0.97
CA ILE A 388 -11.29 -10.30 0.55
C ILE A 388 -9.98 -11.06 0.77
N TYR A 389 -9.81 -11.67 1.94
CA TYR A 389 -8.62 -12.47 2.30
C TYR A 389 -8.33 -13.54 1.24
N SER A 390 -9.34 -14.32 0.87
CA SER A 390 -9.15 -15.39 -0.12
C SER A 390 -8.72 -14.87 -1.50
N ALA A 391 -9.26 -13.74 -1.97
CA ALA A 391 -8.77 -13.15 -3.23
C ALA A 391 -7.33 -12.67 -3.13
N VAL A 392 -6.96 -12.01 -2.04
CA VAL A 392 -5.58 -11.56 -1.84
C VAL A 392 -4.63 -12.75 -1.87
N CYS A 393 -4.97 -13.87 -1.22
CA CYS A 393 -4.17 -15.09 -1.27
C CYS A 393 -4.09 -15.70 -2.68
N HIS A 394 -5.19 -15.65 -3.45
CA HIS A 394 -5.21 -16.12 -4.84
C HIS A 394 -4.25 -15.32 -5.72
N GLU A 395 -4.36 -13.99 -5.70
CA GLU A 395 -3.51 -13.14 -6.55
C GLU A 395 -2.03 -13.15 -6.11
N LEU A 396 -1.76 -13.25 -4.80
CA LEU A 396 -0.38 -13.38 -4.32
C LEU A 396 0.24 -14.74 -4.67
N ALA A 397 -0.56 -15.81 -4.78
CA ALA A 397 -0.09 -17.09 -5.30
C ALA A 397 0.39 -16.98 -6.74
N HIS A 398 -0.33 -16.22 -7.57
CA HIS A 398 0.13 -15.86 -8.89
C HIS A 398 1.43 -15.06 -8.86
N ALA A 399 1.52 -14.03 -8.01
CA ALA A 399 2.73 -13.22 -7.90
C ALA A 399 3.97 -14.06 -7.46
N SER A 400 3.80 -15.02 -6.53
CA SER A 400 4.84 -15.99 -6.19
C SER A 400 5.26 -16.87 -7.38
N HIS A 401 4.31 -17.28 -8.22
CA HIS A 401 4.62 -18.02 -9.44
C HIS A 401 5.33 -17.13 -10.48
N PHE A 402 4.92 -15.87 -10.63
CA PHE A 402 5.61 -14.90 -11.48
C PHE A 402 7.09 -14.76 -11.11
N SER A 403 7.43 -14.68 -9.82
CA SER A 403 8.82 -14.65 -9.34
C SER A 403 9.66 -15.86 -9.81
N LYS A 404 9.02 -17.00 -10.11
CA LYS A 404 9.68 -18.22 -10.59
C LYS A 404 9.91 -18.22 -12.10
N VAL A 405 8.97 -17.69 -12.86
CA VAL A 405 8.90 -17.89 -14.32
C VAL A 405 9.24 -16.64 -15.12
N GLY A 406 9.14 -15.46 -14.51
CA GLY A 406 9.47 -14.18 -15.12
C GLY A 406 8.48 -13.72 -16.20
N THR A 407 8.81 -12.58 -16.80
CA THR A 407 7.91 -11.84 -17.72
C THR A 407 7.56 -12.61 -18.99
N GLY A 408 8.48 -13.39 -19.57
CA GLY A 408 8.23 -14.12 -20.81
C GLY A 408 7.07 -15.12 -20.69
N TYR A 409 7.08 -15.93 -19.63
CA TYR A 409 5.99 -16.85 -19.32
C TYR A 409 4.69 -16.09 -19.02
N TRP A 410 4.79 -15.03 -18.20
CA TRP A 410 3.62 -14.30 -17.75
C TRP A 410 2.92 -13.54 -18.87
N ASN A 411 3.67 -13.04 -19.86
CA ASN A 411 3.10 -12.40 -21.04
C ASN A 411 2.19 -13.36 -21.80
N SER A 412 2.66 -14.59 -22.05
CA SER A 412 1.87 -15.63 -22.73
C SER A 412 0.66 -16.08 -21.91
N TYR A 413 0.80 -16.12 -20.58
CA TYR A 413 -0.30 -16.41 -19.65
C TYR A 413 -1.42 -15.37 -19.76
N ILE A 414 -1.07 -14.09 -19.65
CA ILE A 414 -1.99 -12.96 -19.73
C ILE A 414 -2.62 -12.85 -21.13
N GLU A 415 -1.83 -13.08 -22.18
CA GLU A 415 -2.32 -13.07 -23.56
C GLU A 415 -3.43 -14.11 -23.77
N TYR A 416 -3.30 -15.30 -23.17
CA TYR A 416 -4.34 -16.31 -23.22
C TYR A 416 -5.64 -15.87 -22.54
N ILE A 417 -5.55 -15.31 -21.33
CA ILE A 417 -6.72 -14.80 -20.58
C ILE A 417 -7.45 -13.73 -21.40
N LEU A 418 -6.70 -12.78 -21.97
CA LEU A 418 -7.24 -11.73 -22.83
C LEU A 418 -7.92 -12.27 -24.08
N LYS A 419 -7.25 -13.18 -24.81
CA LYS A 419 -7.83 -13.82 -26.00
C LYS A 419 -9.12 -14.58 -25.65
N SER A 420 -9.10 -15.32 -24.55
CA SER A 420 -10.25 -16.08 -24.07
C SER A 420 -11.43 -15.16 -23.74
N TYR A 421 -11.17 -14.08 -22.99
CA TYR A 421 -12.19 -13.09 -22.65
C TYR A 421 -12.85 -12.48 -23.90
N ILE A 422 -12.04 -12.06 -24.87
CA ILE A 422 -12.51 -11.42 -26.11
C ILE A 422 -13.30 -12.41 -26.97
N LEU A 423 -12.79 -13.63 -27.19
CA LEU A 423 -13.40 -14.60 -28.10
C LEU A 423 -14.69 -15.21 -27.55
N THR A 424 -14.83 -15.29 -26.22
CA THR A 424 -16.01 -15.89 -25.56
C THR A 424 -17.05 -14.86 -25.12
N GLY A 425 -16.79 -13.56 -25.32
CA GLY A 425 -17.69 -12.49 -24.92
C GLY A 425 -17.79 -12.30 -23.41
N GLY A 426 -16.72 -12.57 -22.65
CA GLY A 426 -16.64 -12.25 -21.22
C GLY A 426 -16.21 -13.37 -20.27
N SER A 427 -15.87 -14.58 -20.77
CA SER A 427 -15.40 -15.69 -19.93
C SER A 427 -13.87 -15.72 -19.83
N THR A 428 -13.35 -15.64 -18.60
CA THR A 428 -11.94 -15.31 -18.34
C THR A 428 -10.93 -16.45 -18.46
N TYR A 429 -11.35 -17.68 -18.81
CA TYR A 429 -10.44 -18.84 -18.86
C TYR A 429 -10.63 -19.76 -20.06
N GLY A 430 -11.53 -19.40 -20.99
CA GLY A 430 -11.85 -20.24 -22.14
C GLY A 430 -12.29 -21.66 -21.77
N ASP A 431 -12.12 -22.60 -22.69
CA ASP A 431 -12.45 -24.02 -22.54
C ASP A 431 -11.23 -24.95 -22.44
N GLY A 432 -10.02 -24.37 -22.37
CA GLY A 432 -8.76 -25.10 -22.32
C GLY A 432 -8.22 -25.58 -23.66
N SER A 433 -8.84 -25.21 -24.80
CA SER A 433 -8.41 -25.67 -26.14
C SER A 433 -7.48 -24.72 -26.90
N GLY A 434 -7.37 -23.47 -26.45
CA GLY A 434 -6.60 -22.43 -27.13
C GLY A 434 -5.07 -22.56 -26.99
N GLU A 435 -4.33 -21.92 -27.91
CA GLU A 435 -2.88 -21.72 -27.76
C GLU A 435 -2.58 -21.09 -26.40
N ASN A 436 -1.55 -21.57 -25.69
CA ASN A 436 -1.19 -21.15 -24.33
C ASN A 436 -2.18 -21.51 -23.21
N ALA A 437 -3.25 -22.28 -23.48
CA ALA A 437 -4.17 -22.74 -22.43
C ALA A 437 -3.45 -23.48 -21.30
N GLY A 438 -2.45 -24.30 -21.60
CA GLY A 438 -1.69 -25.02 -20.57
C GLY A 438 -0.95 -24.12 -19.57
N LEU A 439 -0.61 -22.87 -19.93
CA LEU A 439 -0.03 -21.89 -19.01
C LEU A 439 -1.10 -21.42 -18.01
N CYS A 440 -2.30 -21.11 -18.50
CA CYS A 440 -3.46 -20.79 -17.67
C CYS A 440 -3.81 -21.96 -16.75
N GLU A 441 -3.77 -23.18 -17.28
CA GLU A 441 -4.04 -24.41 -16.52
C GLU A 441 -3.13 -24.52 -15.30
N VAL A 442 -1.81 -24.40 -15.51
CA VAL A 442 -0.81 -24.51 -14.45
C VAL A 442 -0.94 -23.36 -13.44
N GLY A 443 -1.09 -22.12 -13.92
CA GLY A 443 -1.17 -20.94 -13.06
C GLY A 443 -2.42 -20.89 -12.19
N GLU A 444 -3.60 -21.09 -12.76
CA GLU A 444 -4.88 -21.03 -12.03
C GLU A 444 -5.05 -22.24 -11.09
N MET A 445 -4.62 -23.44 -11.52
CA MET A 445 -4.61 -24.62 -10.66
C MET A 445 -3.80 -24.39 -9.37
N TRP A 446 -2.66 -23.71 -9.48
CA TRP A 446 -1.84 -23.30 -8.33
C TRP A 446 -2.51 -22.23 -7.46
N ALA A 447 -3.03 -21.17 -8.07
CA ALA A 447 -3.61 -20.05 -7.32
C ALA A 447 -4.86 -20.45 -6.54
N TYR A 448 -5.77 -21.21 -7.16
CA TYR A 448 -6.94 -21.75 -6.47
C TYR A 448 -6.56 -22.77 -5.37
N TYR A 449 -5.51 -23.56 -5.58
CA TYR A 449 -4.99 -24.46 -4.53
C TYR A 449 -4.53 -23.68 -3.30
N ILE A 450 -3.69 -22.66 -3.47
CA ILE A 450 -3.19 -21.83 -2.38
C ILE A 450 -4.32 -21.03 -1.72
N GLN A 451 -5.24 -20.48 -2.50
CA GLN A 451 -6.42 -19.80 -1.98
C GLN A 451 -7.22 -20.69 -1.02
N ALA A 452 -7.55 -21.91 -1.42
CA ALA A 452 -8.30 -22.84 -0.59
C ALA A 452 -7.48 -23.34 0.61
N ARG A 453 -6.17 -23.57 0.45
CA ARG A 453 -5.27 -23.97 1.54
C ARG A 453 -5.19 -22.90 2.63
N MET A 454 -4.90 -21.66 2.26
CA MET A 454 -4.80 -20.50 3.16
C MET A 454 -6.12 -20.22 3.86
N TYR A 455 -7.23 -20.26 3.12
CA TYR A 455 -8.57 -20.11 3.71
C TYR A 455 -8.84 -21.18 4.77
N LYS A 456 -8.59 -22.46 4.45
CA LYS A 456 -8.78 -23.57 5.39
C LYS A 456 -7.88 -23.45 6.62
N ASP A 457 -6.63 -23.04 6.46
CA ASP A 457 -5.71 -22.86 7.60
C ASP A 457 -6.16 -21.73 8.54
N ARG A 458 -6.75 -20.68 7.98
CA ARG A 458 -7.23 -19.54 8.76
C ARG A 458 -8.57 -19.80 9.43
N TYR A 459 -9.54 -20.35 8.70
CA TYR A 459 -10.94 -20.48 9.12
C TYR A 459 -11.33 -21.89 9.56
N GLY A 460 -10.48 -22.90 9.34
CA GLY A 460 -10.78 -24.30 9.62
C GLY A 460 -11.80 -24.91 8.65
N GLY A 461 -12.46 -25.98 9.09
CA GLY A 461 -13.54 -26.63 8.34
C GLY A 461 -13.10 -27.47 7.14
N SER A 462 -14.05 -27.75 6.26
CA SER A 462 -13.81 -28.44 4.99
C SER A 462 -13.03 -27.56 4.02
N LEU A 463 -12.22 -28.17 3.16
CA LEU A 463 -11.51 -27.44 2.12
C LEU A 463 -12.52 -26.77 1.18
N PRO A 464 -12.41 -25.45 0.93
CA PRO A 464 -13.29 -24.77 0.00
C PRO A 464 -13.19 -25.32 -1.41
N THR A 465 -14.30 -25.32 -2.15
CA THR A 465 -14.37 -25.81 -3.54
C THR A 465 -13.97 -24.74 -4.56
N PHE A 466 -13.11 -23.79 -4.18
CA PHE A 466 -12.67 -22.72 -5.07
C PHE A 466 -11.99 -23.30 -6.32
N GLY A 467 -12.38 -22.77 -7.49
CA GLY A 467 -11.83 -23.19 -8.78
C GLY A 467 -12.20 -24.59 -9.25
N THR A 468 -12.88 -25.41 -8.44
CA THR A 468 -13.14 -26.83 -8.75
C THR A 468 -14.07 -27.07 -9.93
N SER A 469 -14.84 -26.04 -10.34
CA SER A 469 -15.74 -26.10 -11.51
C SER A 469 -15.04 -25.82 -12.84
N TYR A 470 -13.75 -25.44 -12.84
CA TYR A 470 -13.02 -25.14 -14.05
C TYR A 470 -12.23 -26.35 -14.56
N TRP A 471 -11.89 -26.30 -15.84
CA TRP A 471 -11.21 -27.37 -16.57
C TRP A 471 -9.74 -27.59 -16.15
N PHE A 472 -9.16 -26.71 -15.33
CA PHE A 472 -7.77 -26.82 -14.86
C PHE A 472 -7.57 -27.62 -13.56
N TYR A 473 -8.64 -28.01 -12.88
CA TYR A 473 -8.63 -28.98 -11.77
C TYR A 473 -7.65 -28.72 -10.59
N PRO A 474 -7.81 -27.66 -9.79
CA PRO A 474 -7.00 -27.42 -8.55
C PRO A 474 -7.04 -28.59 -7.55
N GLN A 475 -8.03 -29.47 -7.68
CA GLN A 475 -8.15 -30.73 -6.97
C GLN A 475 -6.88 -31.59 -7.03
N ILE A 476 -6.12 -31.53 -8.14
CA ILE A 476 -4.87 -32.29 -8.28
C ILE A 476 -3.93 -31.97 -7.11
N TYR A 477 -3.64 -30.69 -6.86
CA TYR A 477 -2.77 -30.31 -5.75
C TYR A 477 -3.37 -30.65 -4.39
N HIS A 478 -4.68 -30.49 -4.20
CA HIS A 478 -5.34 -30.89 -2.95
C HIS A 478 -5.16 -32.38 -2.63
N TYR A 479 -5.31 -33.25 -3.63
CA TYR A 479 -5.11 -34.69 -3.42
C TYR A 479 -3.64 -35.06 -3.20
N LEU A 480 -2.70 -34.40 -3.89
CA LEU A 480 -1.27 -34.60 -3.64
C LEU A 480 -0.88 -34.14 -2.23
N ASP A 481 -1.38 -32.98 -1.79
CA ASP A 481 -1.15 -32.41 -0.46
C ASP A 481 -1.69 -33.33 0.64
N SER A 482 -2.93 -33.80 0.48
CA SER A 482 -3.55 -34.77 1.41
C SER A 482 -2.78 -36.10 1.53
N ARG A 483 -1.88 -36.39 0.57
CA ARG A 483 -1.03 -37.59 0.52
C ARG A 483 0.44 -37.29 0.85
N GLY A 484 0.71 -36.14 1.45
CA GLY A 484 1.99 -35.78 2.06
C GLY A 484 3.00 -35.14 1.12
N MET A 485 2.58 -34.64 -0.05
CA MET A 485 3.38 -33.65 -0.78
C MET A 485 3.10 -32.25 -0.21
N LYS A 486 4.02 -31.30 -0.38
CA LYS A 486 3.91 -29.96 0.21
C LYS A 486 3.74 -28.86 -0.86
N PRO A 487 3.12 -27.71 -0.54
CA PRO A 487 3.09 -26.53 -1.39
C PRO A 487 4.45 -26.17 -2.01
N SER A 488 5.53 -26.18 -1.21
CA SER A 488 6.89 -25.90 -1.69
C SER A 488 7.38 -26.86 -2.77
N GLN A 489 6.96 -28.13 -2.72
CA GLN A 489 7.28 -29.11 -3.75
C GLN A 489 6.51 -28.89 -5.04
N PHE A 490 5.35 -28.26 -4.98
CA PHE A 490 4.58 -27.91 -6.16
C PHE A 490 5.16 -26.68 -6.85
N LEU A 491 5.44 -25.62 -6.09
CA LEU A 491 6.01 -24.39 -6.66
C LEU A 491 7.46 -24.58 -7.16
N SER A 492 8.24 -25.47 -6.55
CA SER A 492 9.62 -25.74 -6.97
C SER A 492 9.74 -26.26 -8.41
N VAL A 493 8.72 -27.00 -8.87
CA VAL A 493 8.69 -27.59 -10.21
C VAL A 493 8.06 -26.69 -11.26
N MET A 494 7.30 -25.66 -10.85
CA MET A 494 6.64 -24.70 -11.73
C MET A 494 7.66 -23.68 -12.29
N ASN A 495 8.45 -24.15 -13.25
CA ASN A 495 9.45 -23.35 -13.96
C ASN A 495 8.91 -22.95 -15.34
N ALA A 496 9.63 -22.05 -16.03
CA ALA A 496 9.16 -21.47 -17.30
C ALA A 496 8.90 -22.49 -18.43
N ASP A 497 9.45 -23.71 -18.33
CA ASP A 497 9.23 -24.82 -19.26
C ASP A 497 8.00 -25.67 -18.92
N VAL A 498 7.38 -25.48 -17.76
CA VAL A 498 6.15 -26.18 -17.35
C VAL A 498 4.93 -25.43 -17.87
N VAL A 499 4.59 -25.72 -19.13
CA VAL A 499 3.56 -24.99 -19.89
C VAL A 499 2.27 -25.78 -20.11
N SER A 500 2.09 -26.92 -19.41
CA SER A 500 0.87 -27.73 -19.46
C SER A 500 0.76 -28.65 -18.24
N LYS A 501 -0.44 -29.17 -17.94
CA LYS A 501 -0.65 -30.21 -16.93
C LYS A 501 0.20 -31.47 -17.18
N GLN A 502 0.42 -31.87 -18.43
CA GLN A 502 1.30 -33.00 -18.75
C GLN A 502 2.76 -32.71 -18.41
N ALA A 503 3.26 -31.52 -18.77
CA ALA A 503 4.62 -31.09 -18.41
C ALA A 503 4.80 -31.02 -16.88
N LEU A 504 3.78 -30.52 -16.16
CA LEU A 504 3.78 -30.46 -14.71
C LEU A 504 3.86 -31.86 -14.08
N LYS A 505 3.01 -32.80 -14.54
CA LYS A 505 3.04 -34.20 -14.09
C LYS A 505 4.43 -34.79 -14.26
N GLN A 506 5.01 -34.62 -15.45
CA GLN A 506 6.32 -35.16 -15.79
C GLN A 506 7.40 -34.57 -14.87
N ARG A 507 7.42 -33.25 -14.69
CA ARG A 507 8.41 -32.59 -13.82
C ARG A 507 8.26 -32.98 -12.35
N LEU A 508 7.03 -33.18 -11.85
CA LEU A 508 6.79 -33.71 -10.51
C LEU A 508 7.36 -35.12 -10.34
N ILE A 509 7.19 -36.01 -11.33
CA ILE A 509 7.71 -37.38 -11.29
C ILE A 509 9.24 -37.39 -11.35
N GLU A 510 9.83 -36.55 -12.19
CA GLU A 510 11.29 -36.42 -12.33
C GLU A 510 11.93 -35.90 -11.04
N THR A 511 11.33 -34.87 -10.43
CA THR A 511 11.87 -34.22 -9.23
C THR A 511 11.63 -35.06 -7.97
N TYR A 512 10.49 -35.75 -7.89
CA TYR A 512 10.07 -36.54 -6.73
C TYR A 512 9.75 -38.00 -7.10
N PRO A 513 10.74 -38.80 -7.54
CA PRO A 513 10.51 -40.16 -8.04
C PRO A 513 9.88 -41.09 -6.99
N ALA A 514 10.18 -40.87 -5.70
CA ALA A 514 9.57 -41.59 -4.59
C ALA A 514 8.04 -41.37 -4.46
N ARG A 515 7.50 -40.33 -5.11
CA ARG A 515 6.06 -40.00 -5.12
C ARG A 515 5.37 -40.39 -6.43
N ARG A 516 6.07 -41.01 -7.40
CA ARG A 516 5.56 -41.33 -8.75
C ARG A 516 4.17 -41.95 -8.74
N THR A 517 3.99 -43.06 -8.01
CA THR A 517 2.71 -43.79 -7.96
C THR A 517 1.55 -42.91 -7.52
N ILE A 518 1.78 -42.05 -6.52
CA ILE A 518 0.76 -41.13 -6.01
C ILE A 518 0.45 -40.06 -7.06
N ILE A 519 1.48 -39.49 -7.70
CA ILE A 519 1.33 -38.47 -8.75
C ILE A 519 0.52 -39.05 -9.91
N GLU A 520 0.90 -40.22 -10.43
CA GLU A 520 0.21 -40.88 -11.54
C GLU A 520 -1.25 -41.21 -11.21
N GLN A 521 -1.53 -41.69 -10.00
CA GLN A 521 -2.88 -42.00 -9.57
C GLN A 521 -3.78 -40.77 -9.43
N VAL A 522 -3.23 -39.63 -8.99
CA VAL A 522 -4.02 -38.39 -8.87
C VAL A 522 -4.28 -37.80 -10.25
N PHE A 523 -3.23 -37.68 -11.08
CA PHE A 523 -3.35 -37.12 -12.43
C PHE A 523 -4.14 -38.02 -13.40
N SER A 524 -4.38 -39.29 -13.12
CA SER A 524 -5.24 -40.12 -13.98
C SER A 524 -6.74 -39.91 -13.76
N ARG A 525 -7.12 -39.18 -12.70
CA ARG A 525 -8.52 -38.86 -12.37
C ARG A 525 -9.02 -37.57 -13.03
N TYR A 526 -8.12 -36.78 -13.62
CA TYR A 526 -8.31 -35.43 -14.14
C TYR A 526 -7.53 -35.25 -15.45
#